data_AF-A0A2W7SZ80-F1
#
_entry.id   AF-A0A2W7SZ80-F1
#
_cell.length_a   1.000
_cell.length_b   1.000
_cell.length_c   1.000
_cell.angle_alpha   90.00
_cell.angle_beta   90.00
_cell.angle_gamma   90.00
#
_symmetry.space_group_name_H-M   'P 1'
#
loop_
_entity.id
_entity.type
_entity.pdbx_description
1 polymer ?
#
loop_
_entity_poly.entity_id
_entity_poly.type
_entity_poly.pdbx_seq_one_letter_code
_entity_poly.pdbx_strand_id
1 'polypeptide(L)' 'MQARTMTPTRPGWPHSWRRRALATTALMSASLLAHTALAQATWTGAVSSDFDTAGNWSEGVVPDSTSLSFVRPRARPL' A
#
# COMPACT_ATOMS: atom_id res chain seq x y z
N MET A 1 -69.68 -24.58 19.71
CA MET A 1 -69.11 -23.50 18.88
C MET A 1 -67.59 -23.70 18.84
N GLN A 2 -67.02 -24.05 17.69
CA GLN A 2 -65.59 -24.43 17.59
C GLN A 2 -64.71 -23.23 17.22
N ALA A 3 -63.65 -23.00 18.00
CA ALA A 3 -62.63 -21.99 17.74
C ALA A 3 -61.61 -22.53 16.72
N ARG A 4 -61.47 -21.85 15.58
CA ARG A 4 -60.47 -22.19 14.55
C ARG A 4 -59.12 -21.63 14.98
N THR A 5 -58.13 -22.51 15.15
CA THR A 5 -56.74 -22.14 15.38
C THR A 5 -56.16 -21.55 14.09
N MET A 6 -55.85 -20.26 14.09
CA MET A 6 -55.24 -19.55 12.96
C MET A 6 -53.73 -19.78 12.99
N THR A 7 -53.18 -20.45 11.99
CA THR A 7 -51.73 -20.69 11.84
C THR A 7 -51.04 -19.40 11.37
N PRO A 8 -50.02 -18.87 12.08
CA PRO A 8 -49.30 -17.70 11.61
C PRO A 8 -48.36 -18.09 10.46
N THR A 9 -48.61 -17.57 9.26
CA THR A 9 -47.69 -17.65 8.12
C THR A 9 -46.49 -16.75 8.39
N ARG A 10 -45.33 -17.36 8.64
CA ARG A 10 -44.04 -16.64 8.75
C ARG A 10 -43.73 -15.93 7.42
N PRO A 11 -43.28 -14.66 7.43
CA PRO A 11 -42.87 -13.99 6.21
C PRO A 11 -41.59 -14.63 5.67
N GLY A 12 -41.68 -15.32 4.54
CA GLY A 12 -40.53 -15.82 3.81
C GLY A 12 -39.80 -14.66 3.13
N TRP A 13 -38.62 -14.32 3.62
CA TRP A 13 -37.77 -13.32 2.97
C TRP A 13 -37.34 -13.81 1.59
N PRO A 14 -37.52 -13.02 0.52
CA PRO A 14 -37.15 -13.45 -0.83
C PRO A 14 -35.63 -13.62 -0.95
N HIS A 15 -35.22 -14.75 -1.51
CA HIS A 15 -33.82 -15.20 -1.62
C HIS A 15 -32.91 -14.27 -2.47
N SER A 16 -33.45 -13.21 -3.07
CA SER A 16 -32.72 -12.20 -3.83
C SER A 16 -31.91 -11.24 -2.97
N TRP A 17 -32.20 -11.12 -1.67
CA TRP A 17 -31.52 -10.20 -0.76
C TRP A 17 -30.13 -10.68 -0.35
N ARG A 18 -29.91 -11.99 -0.29
CA ARG A 18 -28.60 -12.59 0.06
C ARG A 18 -27.55 -12.46 -1.04
N ARG A 19 -27.96 -12.39 -2.30
CA ARG A 19 -27.03 -12.30 -3.45
C ARG A 19 -26.62 -10.88 -3.79
N ARG A 20 -27.35 -9.88 -3.30
CA ARG A 20 -27.10 -8.45 -3.61
C ARG A 20 -26.28 -7.71 -2.55
N ALA A 21 -26.12 -8.27 -1.36
CA ALA A 21 -25.40 -7.63 -0.27
C ALA A 21 -23.87 -7.91 -0.22
N LEU A 22 -23.33 -8.77 -1.10
CA LEU A 22 -21.92 -9.19 -1.05
C LEU A 22 -21.11 -8.85 -2.32
N ALA A 23 -21.65 -8.05 -3.23
CA ALA A 23 -20.99 -7.74 -4.50
C ALA A 23 -20.41 -6.32 -4.59
N THR A 24 -20.48 -5.50 -3.53
CA THR A 24 -19.99 -4.11 -3.57
C THR A 24 -18.89 -3.76 -2.56
N THR A 25 -18.60 -4.60 -1.57
CA THR A 25 -17.54 -4.33 -0.57
C THR A 25 -16.17 -4.96 -0.89
N ALA A 26 -16.02 -5.68 -1.99
CA ALA A 26 -14.76 -6.34 -2.32
C ALA A 26 -13.78 -5.47 -3.14
N LEU A 27 -14.25 -4.40 -3.80
CA LEU A 27 -13.43 -3.64 -4.76
C LEU A 27 -12.77 -2.37 -4.19
N MET A 28 -13.20 -1.88 -3.02
CA MET A 28 -12.60 -0.67 -2.42
C MET A 28 -11.42 -0.95 -1.49
N SER A 29 -11.18 -2.21 -1.11
CA SER A 29 -10.16 -2.58 -0.11
C SER A 29 -8.77 -2.88 -0.69
N ALA A 30 -8.63 -2.91 -2.02
CA ALA A 30 -7.37 -3.31 -2.67
C ALA A 30 -6.46 -2.14 -3.08
N SER A 31 -6.91 -0.88 -2.94
CA SER A 31 -6.16 0.28 -3.46
C SER A 31 -5.22 0.95 -2.45
N LEU A 32 -5.25 0.56 -1.17
CA LEU A 32 -4.50 1.27 -0.11
C LEU A 32 -3.18 0.59 0.29
N LEU A 33 -2.57 -0.19 -0.60
CA LEU A 33 -1.26 -0.81 -0.36
C LEU A 33 -0.24 -0.53 -1.46
N ALA A 34 -0.45 0.48 -2.31
CA ALA A 34 0.61 1.03 -3.15
C ALA A 34 1.58 1.82 -2.24
N HIS A 35 2.36 1.09 -1.46
CA HIS A 35 3.43 1.64 -0.64
C HIS A 35 4.48 2.21 -1.60
N THR A 36 4.66 3.51 -1.54
CA THR A 36 5.78 4.23 -2.16
C THR A 36 7.08 3.58 -1.70
N ALA A 37 7.73 2.81 -2.57
CA ALA A 37 9.08 2.35 -2.34
C ALA A 37 9.99 3.58 -2.36
N LEU A 38 10.51 3.99 -1.20
CA LEU A 38 11.50 5.05 -1.12
C LEU A 38 12.76 4.55 -1.84
N ALA A 39 13.15 5.22 -2.93
CA ALA A 39 14.41 4.93 -3.58
C ALA A 39 15.55 5.24 -2.58
N GLN A 40 16.36 4.23 -2.26
CA GLN A 40 17.51 4.40 -1.39
C GLN A 40 18.74 4.64 -2.26
N ALA A 41 19.35 5.81 -2.12
CA ALA A 41 20.54 6.18 -2.88
C ALA A 41 21.74 6.30 -1.95
N THR A 42 22.87 5.73 -2.35
CA THR A 42 24.09 5.72 -1.54
C THR A 42 25.14 6.63 -2.15
N TRP A 43 25.69 7.54 -1.35
CA TRP A 43 26.83 8.37 -1.76
C TRP A 43 28.11 7.52 -1.87
N THR A 44 28.74 7.57 -3.03
CA THR A 44 29.99 6.88 -3.37
C THR A 44 31.17 7.83 -3.42
N GLY A 45 30.95 9.08 -3.84
CA GLY A 45 32.01 10.07 -4.08
C GLY A 45 33.01 9.64 -5.16
N ALA A 46 32.54 8.87 -6.15
CA ALA A 46 33.40 8.27 -7.18
C ALA A 46 33.92 9.27 -8.23
N VAL A 47 33.16 10.34 -8.51
CA VAL A 47 33.49 11.35 -9.53
C VAL A 47 34.11 12.59 -8.90
N SER A 48 33.54 13.08 -7.81
CA SER A 48 33.97 14.31 -7.13
C SER A 48 33.53 14.33 -5.66
N SER A 49 33.87 15.41 -4.96
CA SER A 49 33.36 15.70 -3.61
C SER A 49 32.09 16.56 -3.61
N ASP A 50 31.52 16.87 -4.78
CA ASP A 50 30.34 17.72 -4.92
C ASP A 50 29.04 16.91 -4.85
N PHE A 51 28.22 17.21 -3.83
CA PHE A 51 27.01 16.44 -3.49
C PHE A 51 25.98 16.41 -4.62
N ASP A 52 25.93 17.47 -5.42
CA ASP A 52 24.96 17.65 -6.51
C ASP A 52 25.41 16.98 -7.82
N THR A 53 26.57 16.32 -7.83
CA THR A 53 27.02 15.54 -8.97
C THR A 53 26.37 14.15 -8.94
N ALA A 54 25.46 13.89 -9.87
CA ALA A 54 24.73 12.62 -10.00
C ALA A 54 25.63 11.37 -10.05
N GLY A 55 26.81 11.48 -10.68
CA GLY A 55 27.79 10.39 -10.75
C GLY A 55 28.40 9.96 -9.40
N ASN A 56 28.18 10.73 -8.33
CA ASN A 56 28.58 10.36 -6.98
C ASN A 56 27.55 9.51 -6.22
N TRP A 57 26.42 9.18 -6.85
CA TRP A 57 25.34 8.40 -6.26
C TRP A 57 25.19 7.03 -6.92
N SER A 58 24.85 6.00 -6.15
CA SER A 58 24.71 4.63 -6.65
C SER A 58 23.69 4.47 -7.77
N GLU A 59 22.63 5.27 -7.74
CA GLU A 59 21.55 5.27 -8.75
C GLU A 59 21.87 6.17 -9.96
N GLY A 60 23.02 6.86 -9.96
CA GLY A 60 23.39 7.80 -11.02
C GLY A 60 22.50 9.04 -11.09
N VAL A 61 21.76 9.35 -10.03
CA VAL A 61 20.90 10.52 -9.88
C VAL A 61 21.07 11.13 -8.48
N VAL A 62 20.91 12.45 -8.37
CA VAL A 62 20.89 13.13 -7.06
C VAL A 62 19.57 12.80 -6.35
N PRO A 63 19.60 12.35 -5.08
CA PRO A 63 18.39 12.01 -4.34
C PRO A 63 17.55 13.26 -4.07
N ASP A 64 16.23 13.13 -4.21
CA ASP A 64 15.28 14.18 -3.84
C ASP A 64 14.81 14.04 -2.38
N SER A 65 13.94 14.96 -1.93
CA SER A 65 13.42 14.98 -0.56
C SER A 65 12.60 13.74 -0.16
N THR A 66 12.27 12.86 -1.11
CA THR A 66 11.54 11.61 -0.84
C THR A 66 12.47 10.41 -0.74
N SER A 67 13.75 10.57 -1.04
CA SER A 67 14.73 9.50 -1.09
C SER A 67 15.54 9.41 0.21
N LEU A 68 15.85 8.20 0.66
CA LEU A 68 16.76 8.00 1.79
C LEU A 68 18.21 7.97 1.29
N SER A 69 19.02 8.96 1.73
CA SER A 69 20.44 9.04 1.39
C SER A 69 21.33 8.46 2.48
N PHE A 70 22.23 7.54 2.14
CA PHE A 70 23.27 7.05 3.06
C PHE A 70 24.66 7.44 2.56
N VAL A 71 25.46 8.06 3.43
CA VAL A 71 26.87 8.35 3.16
C VAL A 71 27.72 7.20 3.67
N ARG A 72 28.44 6.51 2.77
CA ARG A 72 29.39 5.47 3.19
C ARG A 72 30.55 6.12 3.95
N PRO A 73 30.77 5.78 5.23
CA PRO A 73 31.98 6.20 5.92
C PRO A 73 33.18 5.57 5.21
N ARG A 74 34.21 6.35 4.91
CA ARG A 74 35.49 5.78 4.48
C ARG A 74 36.00 4.91 5.62
N ALA A 75 36.32 3.64 5.33
CA ALA A 75 36.91 2.75 6.30
C ALA A 75 38.15 3.44 6.90
N ARG A 76 38.18 3.60 8.22
CA ARG A 76 39.36 4.11 8.91
C ARG A 76 40.48 3.08 8.72
N PRO A 77 41.63 3.43 8.11
CA PRO A 77 42.75 2.50 8.04
C PRO A 77 43.18 2.14 9.46
N LEU A 78 43.36 0.83 9.72
CA LEU A 78 43.96 0.31 10.95
C LEU A 78 45.48 0.43 10.88
#